data_AF-A0A2E4UUY7-F1
#
_entry.id   AF-A0A2E4UUY7-F1
#
_cell.length_a   1.000
_cell.length_b   1.000
_cell.length_c   1.000
_cell.angle_alpha   90.00
_cell.angle_beta   90.00
_cell.angle_gamma   90.00
#
_symmetry.space_group_name_H-M   'P 1'
#
loop_
_entity.id
_entity.type
_entity.pdbx_description
1 polymer ?
#
loop_
_entity_poly.entity_id
_entity_poly.type
_entity_poly.pdbx_seq_one_letter_code
_entity_poly.pdbx_strand_id
1 'polypeptide(L)'
;MDNRLYFTLGDIAACMVTGAVVALLIGLIVSPAWNMFVAMFVSMALGMVFALPLSLPFSYFFGAIEIMVPTMMTGMFSGMVVGMSAAMGPVSFSATFMIGAVVGLVTINGVWLANQKLRGPQRLPDAGQPNE
;
A
#
# COMPACT_ATOMS: atom_id res chain seq x y z
N MET A 1 -22.49 -9.26 13.29
CA MET A 1 -22.20 -9.01 11.87
C MET A 1 -20.71 -8.74 11.74
N ASP A 2 -20.00 -9.54 10.96
CA ASP A 2 -18.54 -9.58 10.93
C ASP A 2 -17.92 -8.28 10.39
N ASN A 3 -17.72 -7.30 11.27
CA ASN A 3 -17.04 -6.04 10.95
C ASN A 3 -15.63 -6.25 10.36
N ARG A 4 -15.04 -7.44 10.57
CA ARG A 4 -13.77 -7.86 9.97
C ARG A 4 -13.75 -7.76 8.45
N LEU A 5 -14.81 -8.17 7.76
CA LEU A 5 -14.84 -8.12 6.29
C LEU A 5 -14.87 -6.67 5.77
N TYR A 6 -15.56 -5.78 6.48
CA TYR A 6 -15.61 -4.36 6.14
C TYR A 6 -14.22 -3.70 6.27
N PHE A 7 -13.48 -4.02 7.34
CA PHE A 7 -12.11 -3.53 7.51
C PHE A 7 -11.14 -4.08 6.45
N THR A 8 -11.23 -5.37 6.10
CA THR A 8 -10.35 -5.96 5.08
C THR A 8 -10.64 -5.40 3.68
N LEU A 9 -11.91 -5.22 3.32
CA LEU A 9 -12.28 -4.59 2.04
C LEU A 9 -11.83 -3.12 1.99
N GLY A 10 -11.95 -2.40 3.11
CA GLY A 10 -11.46 -1.03 3.24
C GLY A 10 -9.96 -0.92 3.03
N ASP A 11 -9.18 -1.84 3.60
CA ASP A 11 -7.71 -1.84 3.47
C ASP A 11 -7.25 -2.17 2.04
N ILE A 12 -7.91 -3.13 1.39
CA ILE A 12 -7.65 -3.44 -0.02
C ILE A 12 -7.94 -2.23 -0.91
N ALA A 13 -9.09 -1.58 -0.71
CA ALA A 13 -9.44 -0.37 -1.45
C ALA A 13 -8.47 0.78 -1.19
N ALA A 14 -8.11 1.01 0.09
CA ALA A 14 -7.17 2.05 0.49
C ALA A 14 -5.79 1.84 -0.14
N CYS A 15 -5.26 0.61 -0.13
CA CYS A 15 -3.98 0.29 -0.75
C CYS A 15 -4.02 0.42 -2.27
N MET A 16 -5.07 -0.05 -2.96
CA MET A 16 -5.18 0.12 -4.41
C MET A 16 -5.25 1.59 -4.82
N VAL A 17 -6.10 2.38 -4.15
CA VAL A 17 -6.25 3.81 -4.44
C VAL A 17 -4.96 4.56 -4.13
N THR A 18 -4.34 4.29 -2.98
CA THR A 18 -3.07 4.93 -2.60
C THR A 18 -1.97 4.60 -3.60
N GLY A 19 -1.82 3.31 -3.95
CA GLY A 19 -0.84 2.86 -4.92
C GLY A 19 -1.04 3.52 -6.29
N ALA A 20 -2.28 3.60 -6.77
CA ALA A 20 -2.61 4.21 -8.06
C ALA A 20 -2.36 5.72 -8.07
N VAL A 21 -2.80 6.45 -7.04
CA VAL A 21 -2.59 7.91 -6.95
C VAL A 21 -1.11 8.26 -6.83
N VAL A 22 -0.37 7.55 -5.98
CA VAL A 22 1.08 7.76 -5.84
C VAL A 22 1.81 7.47 -7.15
N ALA A 23 1.50 6.36 -7.82
CA ALA A 23 2.06 6.03 -9.13
C ALA A 23 1.84 7.13 -10.17
N LEU A 24 0.62 7.66 -10.25
CA LEU A 24 0.29 8.74 -11.18
C LEU A 24 1.11 10.00 -10.87
N LEU A 25 1.18 10.41 -9.60
CA LEU A 25 1.95 11.59 -9.19
C LEU A 25 3.43 11.44 -9.52
N ILE A 26 4.02 10.27 -9.25
CA ILE A 26 5.43 10.00 -9.55
C ILE A 26 5.67 9.97 -11.06
N GLY A 27 4.76 9.37 -11.84
CA GLY A 27 4.86 9.34 -13.31
C GLY A 27 4.78 10.72 -13.97
N LEU A 28 4.21 11.72 -13.28
CA LEU A 28 4.20 13.12 -13.75
C LEU A 28 5.48 13.89 -13.37
N ILE A 29 6.18 13.46 -12.32
CA ILE A 29 7.39 14.13 -11.81
C ILE A 29 8.64 13.56 -12.46
N VAL A 30 8.72 12.24 -12.61
CA VAL A 30 9.90 11.54 -13.12
C VAL A 30 9.85 11.48 -14.64
N SER A 31 10.94 11.92 -15.28
CA SER A 31 11.10 11.83 -16.73
C SER A 31 12.25 10.88 -17.12
N PRO A 32 12.28 10.38 -18.36
CA PRO A 32 13.34 9.48 -18.83
C PRO A 32 14.75 10.09 -18.85
N ALA A 33 14.87 11.40 -18.61
CA ALA A 33 16.16 12.08 -18.50
C ALA A 33 16.87 11.81 -17.15
N TRP A 34 16.17 11.25 -16.17
CA TRP A 34 16.71 10.99 -14.85
C TRP A 34 17.58 9.73 -14.83
N ASN A 35 18.66 9.77 -14.04
CA ASN A 35 19.40 8.55 -13.73
C ASN A 35 18.52 7.60 -12.90
N MET A 36 18.44 6.33 -13.30
CA MET A 36 17.60 5.31 -12.67
C MET A 36 17.77 5.23 -11.15
N PHE A 37 19.00 5.34 -10.64
CA PHE A 37 19.26 5.30 -9.20
C PHE A 37 18.70 6.50 -8.47
N VAL A 38 18.82 7.70 -9.05
CA VAL A 38 18.27 8.93 -8.48
C VAL A 38 16.75 8.88 -8.51
N ALA A 39 16.16 8.44 -9.63
CA ALA A 39 14.72 8.27 -9.76
C ALA A 39 14.18 7.30 -8.71
N MET A 40 14.87 6.19 -8.43
CA MET A 40 14.48 5.22 -7.40
C MET A 40 14.44 5.84 -5.99
N PHE A 41 15.52 6.48 -5.53
CA PHE A 41 15.56 7.06 -4.17
C PHE A 41 14.61 8.24 -3.99
N VAL A 42 14.51 9.10 -5.01
CA VAL A 42 13.61 10.26 -4.96
C VAL A 42 12.15 9.80 -4.99
N SER A 43 11.81 8.86 -5.87
CA SER A 43 10.44 8.33 -5.94
C SER A 43 10.06 7.52 -4.69
N MET A 44 11.01 6.86 -4.04
CA MET A 44 10.79 6.23 -2.73
C MET A 44 10.38 7.26 -1.67
N ALA A 45 11.15 8.35 -1.54
CA ALA A 45 10.89 9.41 -0.57
C ALA A 45 9.57 10.13 -0.88
N LEU A 46 9.36 10.51 -2.14
CA LEU A 46 8.11 11.14 -2.58
C LEU A 46 6.91 10.21 -2.44
N GLY A 47 7.07 8.91 -2.69
CA GLY A 47 6.01 7.92 -2.54
C GLY A 47 5.50 7.84 -1.10
N MET A 48 6.40 7.93 -0.11
CA MET A 48 6.00 8.03 1.31
C MET A 48 5.35 9.37 1.64
N VAL A 49 5.89 10.49 1.11
CA VAL A 49 5.32 11.83 1.32
C VAL A 49 3.90 11.93 0.76
N PHE A 50 3.63 11.31 -0.39
CA PHE A 50 2.28 11.29 -0.97
C PHE A 50 1.38 10.26 -0.29
N ALA A 51 1.89 9.13 0.18
CA ALA A 51 1.09 8.16 0.92
C ALA A 51 0.64 8.68 2.29
N LEU A 52 1.42 9.54 2.94
CA LEU A 52 1.08 10.18 4.22
C LEU A 52 -0.30 10.86 4.24
N PRO A 53 -0.58 11.87 3.40
CA PRO A 53 -1.87 12.55 3.39
C PRO A 53 -3.00 11.64 2.93
N LEU A 54 -2.73 10.64 2.06
CA LEU A 54 -3.73 9.64 1.70
C LEU A 54 -4.05 8.69 2.86
N SER A 55 -3.08 8.38 3.72
CA SER A 55 -3.28 7.49 4.87
C SER A 55 -4.19 8.11 5.95
N LEU A 56 -4.18 9.44 6.11
CA LEU A 56 -4.97 10.14 7.13
C LEU A 56 -6.50 9.91 7.03
N PRO A 57 -7.18 10.15 5.90
CA PRO A 57 -8.62 9.88 5.79
C PRO A 57 -8.93 8.39 5.98
N PHE A 58 -8.13 7.48 5.43
CA PHE A 58 -8.35 6.04 5.61
C PHE A 58 -8.14 5.61 7.07
N SER A 59 -7.18 6.21 7.77
CA SER A 59 -6.91 5.95 9.19
C SER A 59 -8.09 6.34 10.11
N TYR A 60 -8.84 7.40 9.74
CA TYR A 60 -10.02 7.85 10.48
C TYR A 60 -11.21 6.88 10.34
N PHE A 61 -11.43 6.34 9.14
CA PHE A 61 -12.58 5.47 8.87
C PHE A 61 -12.37 4.02 9.30
N PHE A 62 -11.13 3.52 9.30
CA PHE A 62 -10.87 2.08 9.37
C PHE A 62 -9.88 1.65 10.47
N GLY A 63 -9.41 2.57 11.31
CA GLY A 63 -8.52 2.26 12.45
C GLY A 63 -7.07 2.69 12.18
N ALA A 64 -6.53 3.52 13.08
CA ALA A 64 -5.41 4.39 12.76
C ALA A 64 -4.06 3.69 12.52
N ILE A 65 -3.77 2.58 13.21
CA ILE A 65 -2.44 1.94 13.16
C ILE A 65 -2.38 0.77 12.17
N GLU A 66 -3.50 0.10 11.90
CA GLU A 66 -3.51 -1.11 11.07
C GLU A 66 -3.37 -0.79 9.58
N ILE A 67 -3.90 0.36 9.14
CA ILE A 67 -3.87 0.81 7.73
C ILE A 67 -2.65 1.67 7.39
N MET A 68 -2.06 2.33 8.37
CA MET A 68 -0.95 3.24 8.11
C MET A 68 0.29 2.49 7.62
N VAL A 69 0.57 1.29 8.15
CA VAL A 69 1.69 0.45 7.69
C VAL A 69 1.52 -0.01 6.23
N PRO A 70 0.43 -0.70 5.84
CA PRO A 70 0.26 -1.18 4.47
C PRO A 70 0.15 -0.04 3.44
N THR A 71 -0.49 1.09 3.78
CA THR A 71 -0.59 2.24 2.87
C THR A 71 0.75 2.92 2.61
N MET A 72 1.59 3.09 3.64
CA MET A 72 2.94 3.64 3.49
C MET A 72 3.85 2.70 2.71
N MET A 73 3.79 1.40 3.01
CA MET A 73 4.54 0.37 2.29
C MET A 73 4.14 0.33 0.81
N THR A 74 2.84 0.49 0.54
CA THR A 74 2.31 0.59 -0.82
C THR A 74 2.82 1.84 -1.54
N GLY A 75 2.80 3.00 -0.88
CA GLY A 75 3.33 4.25 -1.45
C GLY A 75 4.81 4.16 -1.80
N MET A 76 5.59 3.55 -0.91
CA MET A 76 7.02 3.31 -1.13
C MET A 76 7.26 2.42 -2.36
N PHE A 77 6.62 1.23 -2.41
CA PHE A 77 6.82 0.31 -3.54
C PHE A 77 6.27 0.86 -4.85
N SER A 78 5.08 1.47 -4.83
CA SER A 78 4.47 2.05 -6.02
C SER A 78 5.34 3.17 -6.58
N GLY A 79 5.85 4.04 -5.70
CA GLY A 79 6.79 5.10 -6.07
C GLY A 79 8.05 4.56 -6.72
N MET A 80 8.71 3.57 -6.10
CA MET A 80 9.94 2.99 -6.68
C MET A 80 9.70 2.32 -8.03
N VAL A 81 8.67 1.45 -8.13
CA VAL A 81 8.41 0.67 -9.36
C VAL A 81 8.10 1.61 -10.52
N VAL A 82 7.26 2.63 -10.28
CA VAL A 82 6.91 3.60 -11.32
C VAL A 82 8.04 4.59 -11.60
N GLY A 83 8.76 5.05 -10.58
CA GLY A 83 9.92 5.93 -10.76
C GLY A 83 11.02 5.27 -11.58
N MET A 84 11.29 3.99 -11.35
CA MET A 84 12.22 3.22 -12.17
C MET A 84 11.68 3.03 -13.60
N SER A 85 10.41 2.66 -13.74
CA SER A 85 9.79 2.47 -15.07
C SER A 85 9.80 3.76 -15.90
N ALA A 86 9.52 4.90 -15.28
CA ALA A 86 9.53 6.23 -15.91
C ALA A 86 10.94 6.72 -16.28
N ALA A 87 11.96 6.33 -15.52
CA ALA A 87 13.35 6.61 -15.86
C ALA A 87 13.87 5.74 -17.02
N MET A 88 13.37 4.50 -17.14
CA MET A 88 13.77 3.57 -18.22
C MET A 88 13.12 3.87 -19.56
N GLY A 89 11.94 4.50 -19.57
CA GLY A 89 11.26 4.88 -20.80
C GLY A 89 9.94 5.62 -20.54
N PRO A 90 9.36 6.22 -21.59
CA PRO A 90 8.07 6.90 -21.47
C PRO A 90 6.98 5.89 -21.13
N VAL A 91 6.36 6.06 -19.96
CA VAL A 91 5.23 5.24 -19.51
C VAL A 91 3.92 6.00 -19.71
N SER A 92 2.90 5.32 -20.22
CA SER A 92 1.58 5.91 -20.39
C SER A 92 0.88 6.09 -19.04
N PHE A 93 -0.02 7.08 -18.96
CA PHE A 93 -0.83 7.35 -17.75
C PHE A 93 -1.67 6.14 -17.32
N SER A 94 -2.21 5.39 -18.28
CA SER A 94 -2.97 4.16 -17.97
C SER A 94 -2.07 3.06 -17.38
N ALA A 95 -0.84 2.95 -17.88
CA ALA A 95 0.11 1.95 -17.40
C ALA A 95 0.57 2.27 -15.97
N THR A 96 0.92 3.53 -15.67
CA THR A 96 1.29 3.93 -14.31
C THR A 96 0.16 3.71 -13.32
N PHE A 97 -1.08 4.07 -13.68
CA PHE A 97 -2.25 3.80 -12.85
C PHE A 97 -2.41 2.30 -12.54
N MET A 98 -2.35 1.44 -13.57
CA MET A 98 -2.51 -0.01 -13.41
C MET A 98 -1.38 -0.64 -12.59
N ILE A 99 -0.13 -0.22 -12.84
CA ILE A 99 1.03 -0.68 -12.06
C ILE A 99 0.85 -0.31 -10.59
N GLY A 100 0.47 0.94 -10.29
CA GLY A 100 0.25 1.39 -8.91
C GLY A 100 -0.86 0.61 -8.21
N ALA A 101 -1.98 0.34 -8.89
CA ALA A 101 -3.08 -0.46 -8.35
C ALA A 101 -2.66 -1.91 -8.06
N VAL A 102 -1.92 -2.54 -8.99
CA VAL A 102 -1.38 -3.90 -8.81
C VAL A 102 -0.40 -3.96 -7.66
N VAL A 103 0.51 -2.98 -7.54
CA VAL A 103 1.48 -2.91 -6.43
C VAL A 103 0.76 -2.77 -5.09
N GLY A 104 -0.30 -1.95 -5.01
CA GLY A 104 -1.12 -1.85 -3.81
C GLY A 104 -1.79 -3.17 -3.43
N LEU A 105 -2.33 -3.89 -4.42
CA LEU A 105 -2.95 -5.20 -4.21
C LEU A 105 -1.92 -6.26 -3.77
N VAL A 106 -0.72 -6.27 -4.36
CA VAL A 106 0.35 -7.18 -3.97
C VAL A 106 0.83 -6.87 -2.56
N THR A 107 0.97 -5.58 -2.21
CA THR A 107 1.46 -5.15 -0.89
C THR A 107 0.50 -5.57 0.22
N ILE A 108 -0.81 -5.35 0.06
CA ILE A 108 -1.79 -5.74 1.09
C ILE A 108 -1.84 -7.27 1.28
N ASN A 109 -1.76 -8.05 0.19
CA ASN A 109 -1.66 -9.50 0.28
C ASN A 109 -0.37 -9.94 1.00
N GLY A 110 0.75 -9.27 0.73
CA GLY A 110 2.02 -9.53 1.42
C GLY A 110 1.95 -9.25 2.92
N VAL A 111 1.36 -8.11 3.32
CA VAL A 111 1.15 -7.76 4.73
C VAL A 111 0.23 -8.77 5.42
N TRP A 112 -0.83 -9.20 4.75
CA TRP A 112 -1.74 -10.21 5.29
C TRP A 112 -1.05 -11.56 5.53
N LEU A 113 -0.27 -12.04 4.55
CA LEU A 113 0.52 -13.29 4.68
C LEU A 113 1.55 -13.19 5.80
N ALA A 114 2.25 -12.05 5.91
CA ALA A 114 3.21 -11.81 6.99
C ALA A 114 2.51 -11.82 8.36
N ASN A 115 1.35 -11.17 8.47
CA ASN A 115 0.55 -11.16 9.69
C ASN A 115 0.06 -12.56 10.07
N GLN A 116 -0.33 -13.40 9.10
CA GLN A 116 -0.71 -14.79 9.37
C GLN A 116 0.46 -15.64 9.88
N LYS A 117 1.65 -15.45 9.30
CA LYS A 117 2.84 -16.20 9.71
C LYS A 117 3.34 -15.79 11.10
N LEU A 118 3.16 -14.52 11.47
CA LEU A 118 3.56 -13.98 12.78
C LEU A 118 2.54 -14.29 13.89
N ARG A 119 1.26 -14.51 13.54
CA ARG A 119 0.27 -14.99 14.50
C ARG A 119 0.54 -16.46 14.81
N GLY A 120 1.10 -16.72 16.00
CA GLY A 120 1.22 -18.08 16.55
C GLY A 120 -0.16 -18.76 16.73
N PRO A 121 -0.20 -20.07 17.06
CA PRO A 121 -1.44 -20.83 17.20
C PRO A 121 -2.42 -20.10 18.12
N GLN A 122 -3.52 -19.60 17.57
CA GLN A 122 -4.57 -19.01 18.40
C GLN A 122 -5.22 -20.17 19.16
N ARG A 123 -5.06 -20.21 20.49
CA ARG A 123 -5.90 -21.07 21.32
C ARG A 123 -7.35 -20.67 21.04
N LEU A 124 -8.15 -21.59 20.53
CA LEU A 124 -9.60 -21.43 20.59
C LEU A 124 -9.96 -21.14 22.04
N PRO A 125 -10.88 -20.21 22.35
CA PRO A 125 -11.48 -20.14 23.66
C PRO A 125 -11.96 -21.55 24.02
N ASP A 126 -11.45 -22.12 25.10
CA ASP A 126 -11.88 -23.42 25.57
C ASP A 126 -13.40 -23.38 25.71
N ALA A 127 -14.10 -24.16 24.90
CA ALA A 127 -15.54 -24.33 24.98
C ALA A 127 -15.87 -25.07 26.29
N GLY A 128 -15.77 -24.38 27.44
CA GLY A 128 -15.94 -25.05 28.72
C GLY A 128 -15.54 -24.31 30.00
N GLN A 129 -15.36 -22.99 30.03
CA GLN A 129 -15.28 -22.27 31.32
C GLN A 129 -16.66 -21.68 31.68
N PRO A 130 -17.40 -22.28 32.63
CA PRO A 130 -18.57 -21.63 33.21
C PRO A 130 -18.12 -20.38 33.96
N ASN A 131 -18.89 -19.31 33.77
CA ASN A 131 -18.69 -18.01 34.38
C ASN A 131 -18.78 -18.17 35.92
N GLU A 132 -17.72 -17.78 36.62
CA GLU A 132 -17.73 -17.48 38.06
C GLU A 132 -17.39 -16.01 38.27
#